data_AF-A0A2P8DP65-F1
#
_entry.id   AF-A0A2P8DP65-F1
#
_cell.length_a   1.000
_cell.length_b   1.000
_cell.length_c   1.000
_cell.angle_alpha   90.00
_cell.angle_beta   90.00
_cell.angle_gamma   90.00
#
_symmetry.space_group_name_H-M   'P 1'
#
loop_
_entity.id
_entity.type
_entity.pdbx_description
1 polymer ?
#
loop_
_entity_poly.entity_id
_entity_poly.type
_entity_poly.pdbx_seq_one_letter_code
_entity_poly.pdbx_strand_id
1 'polypeptide(L)'
;MAKVTRPKIVDTRPSELVDWARDGRIRLPSFQRSYQWESSDVRRLFDSLLRGYPIGNLLVWERPASAEDVTIGHLTVTAADTHSAYWVVDGQQRITSLVGALTATGDTVDPRFRVYYDLDSGDFATLPRRRKPSPDWFPVPLTLDTARANAWIRERPHLTGEQIAQADELIAAVRDYRIPMYIVSGDDERALREIFDRMNTYGKALKSADVFRALHASSDAREPGDLTSLSAEVEAHGFGRFTDQLLMQSILAIRGPVLDRDFRKEFADAEDLKHALSSTRDALGHVVDFLRDEAGIPHIKLLPYALFVPVLARFVAAFGPPRGRSERLLRRWIWRGSVLGVAPQGNTVGLRKNAQAVRDDPTASAERLIGLLPAGAAATWVPDLSHTRINSALGKVNILGLLSRAPRPLPSAGTLMRTEAEERPIDISAVLELDAPPPLLAPVFDLAWPEGENIANRLVAPGAKAAQVHAALLDGEVDDRFLTGQCLDAACLKFLRSGDSHGFLAHRGELARSVIAAHVQEYALFGFRDGPTLSTMFEDTPLPVDSDRGDRA
;
A
#
# COMPACT_ATOMS: atom_id res chain seq x y z
N MET A 1 1.08 -35.86 21.54
CA MET A 1 -0.04 -34.88 21.61
C MET A 1 0.35 -33.82 22.63
N ALA A 2 0.85 -32.67 22.17
CA ALA A 2 1.17 -31.55 23.06
C ALA A 2 -0.14 -30.91 23.54
N LYS A 3 -0.32 -30.81 24.85
CA LYS A 3 -1.50 -30.23 25.49
C LYS A 3 -1.34 -28.71 25.47
N VAL A 4 -2.13 -28.06 24.62
CA VAL A 4 -2.35 -26.62 24.70
C VAL A 4 -3.24 -26.40 25.92
N THR A 5 -2.77 -25.61 26.88
CA THR A 5 -3.60 -25.20 28.01
C THR A 5 -4.71 -24.32 27.48
N ARG A 6 -5.97 -24.59 27.83
CA ARG A 6 -7.11 -23.75 27.44
C ARG A 6 -6.80 -22.29 27.80
N PRO A 7 -7.06 -21.31 26.91
CA PRO A 7 -6.78 -19.90 27.20
C PRO A 7 -7.43 -19.50 28.52
N LYS A 8 -6.64 -18.94 29.42
CA LYS A 8 -7.15 -18.37 30.67
C LYS A 8 -7.73 -17.00 30.34
N ILE A 9 -9.02 -16.83 30.61
CA ILE A 9 -9.68 -15.53 30.48
C ILE A 9 -9.55 -14.84 31.83
N VAL A 10 -8.97 -13.65 31.83
CA VAL A 10 -8.87 -12.78 33.00
C VAL A 10 -9.35 -11.38 32.62
N ASP A 11 -9.89 -10.67 33.59
CA ASP A 11 -10.12 -9.23 33.44
C ASP A 11 -8.88 -8.49 33.92
N THR A 12 -8.38 -7.56 33.11
CA THR A 12 -7.30 -6.65 33.53
C THR A 12 -7.76 -5.20 33.50
N ARG A 13 -7.09 -4.34 34.29
CA ARG A 13 -7.35 -2.91 34.37
C ARG A 13 -6.25 -2.09 33.71
N PRO A 14 -6.53 -0.87 33.23
CA PRO A 14 -5.50 0.02 32.70
C PRO A 14 -4.32 0.26 33.66
N SER A 15 -4.55 0.29 34.97
CA SER A 15 -3.49 0.38 35.98
C SER A 15 -2.54 -0.81 35.95
N GLU A 16 -3.08 -2.03 35.84
CA GLU A 16 -2.28 -3.26 35.81
C GLU A 16 -1.45 -3.36 34.53
N LEU A 17 -2.00 -2.93 33.39
CA LEU A 17 -1.25 -2.83 32.14
C LEU A 17 -0.07 -1.87 32.25
N VAL A 18 -0.25 -0.73 32.94
CA VAL A 18 0.83 0.23 33.19
C VAL A 18 1.88 -0.36 34.12
N ASP A 19 1.47 -1.05 35.18
CA ASP A 19 2.40 -1.69 36.12
C ASP A 19 3.21 -2.79 35.42
N TRP A 20 2.57 -3.66 34.62
CA TRP A 20 3.27 -4.67 33.83
C TRP A 20 4.18 -4.08 32.75
N ALA A 21 3.83 -2.93 32.18
CA ALA A 21 4.72 -2.22 31.26
C ALA A 21 5.96 -1.68 31.98
N ARG A 22 5.78 -1.07 33.16
CA ARG A 22 6.85 -0.52 34.01
C ARG A 22 7.79 -1.59 34.55
N ASP A 23 7.24 -2.76 34.87
CA ASP A 23 8.02 -3.92 35.32
C ASP A 23 8.76 -4.62 34.16
N GLY A 24 8.53 -4.17 32.92
CA GLY A 24 9.04 -4.87 31.74
C GLY A 24 8.51 -6.30 31.69
N ARG A 25 7.22 -6.52 31.96
CA ARG A 25 6.54 -7.81 31.72
C ARG A 25 5.79 -7.85 30.39
N ILE A 26 5.35 -6.70 29.89
CA ILE A 26 4.75 -6.61 28.55
C ILE A 26 5.88 -6.60 27.52
N ARG A 27 5.77 -7.47 26.51
CA ARG A 27 6.69 -7.55 25.37
C ARG A 27 5.94 -7.26 24.08
N LEU A 28 6.46 -6.33 23.30
CA LEU A 28 5.97 -6.05 21.96
C LEU A 28 6.87 -6.79 20.96
N PRO A 29 6.30 -7.59 20.04
CA PRO A 29 7.12 -8.28 19.06
C PRO A 29 7.91 -7.31 18.17
N SER A 30 9.15 -7.66 17.82
CA SER A 30 10.07 -6.81 17.02
C SER A 30 9.56 -6.44 15.62
N PHE A 31 8.55 -7.15 15.11
CA PHE A 31 7.90 -6.87 13.82
C PHE A 31 6.82 -5.77 13.87
N GLN A 32 6.71 -5.04 14.99
CA GLN A 32 5.75 -3.94 15.11
C GLN A 32 6.03 -2.88 14.02
N ARG A 33 5.03 -2.61 13.17
CA ARG A 33 5.03 -1.40 12.34
C ARG A 33 5.07 -0.19 13.26
N SER A 34 5.68 0.91 12.82
CA SER A 34 5.55 2.22 13.46
C SER A 34 4.10 2.43 13.93
N TYR A 35 3.89 2.79 15.20
CA TYR A 35 2.58 3.02 15.81
C TYR A 35 1.69 3.88 14.89
N GLN A 36 0.55 3.31 14.44
CA GLN A 36 -0.28 3.82 13.33
C GLN A 36 -1.48 4.65 13.78
N TRP A 37 -1.83 4.60 15.05
CA TRP A 37 -2.95 5.38 15.57
C TRP A 37 -2.61 6.87 15.59
N GLU A 38 -3.56 7.67 15.12
CA GLU A 38 -3.51 9.12 15.18
C GLU A 38 -4.13 9.61 16.50
N SER A 39 -3.94 10.90 16.82
CA SER A 39 -4.53 11.50 18.03
C SER A 39 -6.05 11.32 18.12
N SER A 40 -6.77 11.22 16.99
CA SER A 40 -8.21 10.93 16.98
C SER A 40 -8.56 9.54 17.50
N ASP A 41 -7.73 8.54 17.23
CA ASP A 41 -7.99 7.15 17.63
C ASP A 41 -7.75 6.98 19.12
N VAL A 42 -6.69 7.61 19.66
CA VAL A 42 -6.41 7.64 21.10
C VAL A 42 -7.56 8.31 21.85
N ARG A 43 -8.05 9.46 21.37
CA ARG A 43 -9.20 10.16 21.98
C ARG A 43 -10.46 9.30 21.99
N ARG A 44 -10.76 8.61 20.89
CA ARG A 44 -11.91 7.67 20.79
C ARG A 44 -11.77 6.48 21.74
N LEU A 45 -10.55 5.99 21.96
CA LEU A 45 -10.31 4.94 22.93
C LEU A 45 -10.67 5.40 24.34
N PHE A 46 -10.19 6.56 24.78
CA PHE A 46 -10.51 7.10 26.10
C PHE A 46 -11.99 7.49 26.25
N ASP A 47 -12.62 8.02 25.19
CA ASP A 47 -14.07 8.24 25.15
C ASP A 47 -14.85 6.92 25.35
N SER A 48 -14.37 5.82 24.76
CA SER A 48 -14.96 4.49 24.97
C SER A 48 -14.78 3.98 26.40
N LEU A 49 -13.64 4.28 27.05
CA LEU A 49 -13.43 3.96 28.48
C LEU A 49 -14.42 4.72 29.36
N LEU A 50 -14.55 6.04 29.13
CA LEU A 50 -15.47 6.90 29.88
C LEU A 50 -16.93 6.43 29.76
N ARG A 51 -17.37 6.13 28.54
CA ARG A 51 -18.76 5.70 28.25
C ARG A 51 -19.04 4.22 28.56
N GLY A 52 -18.03 3.45 28.98
CA GLY A 52 -18.16 2.01 29.20
C GLY A 52 -18.40 1.19 27.92
N TYR A 53 -18.05 1.72 26.75
CA TYR A 53 -18.18 1.00 25.49
C TYR A 53 -17.11 -0.08 25.35
N PRO A 54 -17.42 -1.22 24.69
CA PRO A 54 -16.46 -2.30 24.54
C PRO A 54 -15.29 -1.88 23.63
N ILE A 55 -14.07 -1.90 24.16
CA ILE A 55 -12.85 -1.60 23.40
C ILE A 55 -12.21 -2.85 22.76
N GLY A 56 -12.91 -3.99 22.81
CA GLY A 56 -12.40 -5.31 22.42
C GLY A 56 -11.57 -5.98 23.52
N ASN A 57 -11.07 -7.17 23.23
CA ASN A 57 -10.25 -7.96 24.15
C ASN A 57 -8.74 -7.80 23.85
N LEU A 58 -7.88 -8.22 24.79
CA LEU A 58 -6.44 -8.36 24.57
C LEU A 58 -6.09 -9.84 24.44
N LEU A 59 -5.14 -10.17 23.58
CA LEU A 59 -4.57 -11.51 23.50
C LEU A 59 -3.07 -11.42 23.77
N VAL A 60 -2.61 -12.18 24.76
CA VAL A 60 -1.19 -12.29 25.08
C VAL A 60 -0.74 -13.75 25.16
N TRP A 61 0.54 -13.93 24.87
CA TRP A 61 1.24 -15.19 25.09
C TRP A 61 2.19 -15.05 26.28
N GLU A 62 1.98 -15.89 27.28
CA GLU A 62 2.86 -15.99 28.44
C GLU A 62 4.02 -16.94 28.15
N ARG A 63 5.25 -16.41 28.10
CA ARG A 63 6.48 -17.20 27.90
C ARG A 63 7.71 -16.49 28.48
N PRO A 64 8.85 -17.20 28.64
CA PRO A 64 10.11 -16.57 29.02
C PRO A 64 10.57 -15.51 28.00
N ALA A 65 11.19 -14.46 28.49
CA ALA A 65 11.82 -13.40 27.72
C ALA A 65 13.16 -13.01 28.34
N SER A 66 14.19 -12.91 27.49
CA SER A 66 15.51 -12.41 27.89
C SER A 66 15.47 -10.93 28.24
N ALA A 67 16.50 -10.45 28.91
CA ALA A 67 16.67 -9.03 29.19
C ALA A 67 16.81 -8.23 27.89
N GLU A 68 16.01 -7.17 27.73
CA GLU A 68 16.02 -6.27 26.58
C GLU A 68 15.46 -4.89 26.97
N ASP A 69 15.82 -3.84 26.22
CA ASP A 69 15.18 -2.54 26.36
C ASP A 69 13.83 -2.56 25.61
N VAL A 70 12.74 -2.38 26.36
CA VAL A 70 11.37 -2.42 25.82
C VAL A 70 10.80 -1.02 25.78
N THR A 71 10.29 -0.63 24.62
CA THR A 71 9.60 0.65 24.40
C THR A 71 8.12 0.44 24.13
N ILE A 72 7.25 1.03 24.95
CA ILE A 72 5.79 1.02 24.79
C ILE A 72 5.29 2.47 24.82
N GLY A 73 4.91 3.01 23.66
CA GLY A 73 4.58 4.42 23.52
C GLY A 73 5.83 5.27 23.73
N HIS A 74 5.83 6.13 24.75
CA HIS A 74 7.02 6.88 25.19
C HIS A 74 7.72 6.27 26.41
N LEU A 75 7.17 5.21 27.01
CA LEU A 75 7.79 4.53 28.13
C LEU A 75 8.88 3.59 27.62
N THR A 76 10.12 3.79 28.08
CA THR A 76 11.25 2.89 27.83
C THR A 76 11.71 2.29 29.15
N VAL A 77 11.81 0.97 29.22
CA VAL A 77 12.24 0.23 30.42
C VAL A 77 13.29 -0.80 30.03
N THR A 78 14.38 -0.86 30.78
CA THR A 78 15.33 -1.98 30.70
C THR A 78 14.70 -3.17 31.41
N ALA A 79 14.09 -4.05 30.63
CA ALA A 79 13.35 -5.18 31.16
C ALA A 79 14.33 -6.31 31.51
N ALA A 80 14.23 -6.83 32.74
CA ALA A 80 15.05 -7.96 33.19
C ALA A 80 14.61 -9.28 32.54
N ASP A 81 15.46 -10.29 32.66
CA ASP A 81 15.11 -11.67 32.33
C ASP A 81 13.89 -12.12 33.17
N THR A 82 12.88 -12.68 32.50
CA THR A 82 11.66 -13.15 33.16
C THR A 82 11.21 -14.46 32.56
N HIS A 83 10.70 -15.34 33.41
CA HIS A 83 10.16 -16.65 33.00
C HIS A 83 8.70 -16.56 32.55
N SER A 84 8.03 -15.41 32.78
CA SER A 84 6.65 -15.14 32.44
C SER A 84 6.50 -13.69 31.98
N ALA A 85 6.78 -13.46 30.70
CA ALA A 85 6.46 -12.21 30.00
C ALA A 85 5.17 -12.38 29.18
N TYR A 86 4.39 -11.32 29.10
CA TYR A 86 3.21 -11.22 28.25
C TYR A 86 3.56 -10.62 26.90
N TRP A 87 3.76 -11.49 25.91
CA TRP A 87 3.97 -11.10 24.53
C TRP A 87 2.64 -10.73 23.89
N VAL A 88 2.50 -9.48 23.47
CA VAL A 88 1.23 -8.96 22.93
C VAL A 88 1.01 -9.47 21.51
N VAL A 89 -0.01 -10.30 21.35
CA VAL A 89 -0.38 -10.91 20.07
C VAL A 89 -1.45 -10.07 19.38
N ASP A 90 -2.48 -9.62 20.11
CA ASP A 90 -3.49 -8.67 19.63
C ASP A 90 -3.76 -7.57 20.66
N GLY A 91 -4.21 -6.40 20.19
CA GLY A 91 -4.44 -5.21 21.00
C GLY A 91 -3.22 -4.31 21.17
N GLN A 92 -2.18 -4.51 20.36
CA GLN A 92 -0.93 -3.75 20.41
C GLN A 92 -1.14 -2.23 20.39
N GLN A 93 -1.94 -1.71 19.46
CA GLN A 93 -2.21 -0.26 19.36
C GLN A 93 -2.96 0.26 20.60
N ARG A 94 -3.90 -0.54 21.14
CA ARG A 94 -4.68 -0.20 22.33
C ARG A 94 -3.78 -0.16 23.58
N ILE A 95 -2.98 -1.19 23.81
CA ILE A 95 -2.01 -1.23 24.92
C ILE A 95 -1.00 -0.08 24.80
N THR A 96 -0.45 0.15 23.61
CA THR A 96 0.49 1.26 23.36
C THR A 96 -0.13 2.62 23.68
N SER A 97 -1.39 2.83 23.28
CA SER A 97 -2.13 4.07 23.55
C SER A 97 -2.43 4.25 25.04
N LEU A 98 -2.89 3.20 25.72
CA LEU A 98 -3.21 3.25 27.16
C LEU A 98 -1.95 3.51 27.98
N VAL A 99 -0.92 2.69 27.78
CA VAL A 99 0.35 2.82 28.51
C VAL A 99 1.00 4.16 28.21
N GLY A 100 1.07 4.57 26.93
CA GLY A 100 1.62 5.87 26.54
C GLY A 100 0.84 7.04 27.14
N ALA A 101 -0.48 7.06 27.03
CA ALA A 101 -1.25 8.18 27.57
C ALA A 101 -1.28 8.22 29.11
N LEU A 102 -1.31 7.07 29.79
CA LEU A 102 -1.40 7.00 31.26
C LEU A 102 -0.05 7.15 31.96
N THR A 103 1.07 7.02 31.22
CA THR A 103 2.42 7.28 31.75
C THR A 103 3.03 8.59 31.25
N ALA A 104 2.27 9.39 30.49
CA ALA A 104 2.74 10.65 29.94
C ALA A 104 3.13 11.65 31.04
N THR A 105 4.30 12.27 30.88
CA THR A 105 4.79 13.38 31.71
C THR A 105 4.78 14.68 30.92
N GLY A 106 5.13 15.80 31.57
CA GLY A 106 5.30 17.10 30.91
C GLY A 106 6.34 17.09 29.78
N ASP A 107 7.29 16.15 29.81
CA ASP A 107 8.39 16.05 28.85
C ASP A 107 8.05 15.24 27.59
N THR A 108 6.93 14.50 27.63
CA THR A 108 6.44 13.66 26.53
C THR A 108 6.38 14.47 25.23
N VAL A 109 7.11 14.01 24.20
CA VAL A 109 7.22 14.73 22.93
C VAL A 109 6.03 14.43 22.02
N ASP A 110 5.58 13.18 22.01
CA ASP A 110 4.51 12.73 21.12
C ASP A 110 3.14 13.29 21.57
N PRO A 111 2.47 14.12 20.76
CA PRO A 111 1.17 14.68 21.13
C PRO A 111 0.08 13.63 21.32
N ARG A 112 0.21 12.45 20.70
CA ARG A 112 -0.80 11.38 20.77
C ARG A 112 -0.98 10.84 22.19
N PHE A 113 0.06 10.90 23.02
CA PHE A 113 0.04 10.45 24.41
C PHE A 113 -0.25 11.59 25.40
N ARG A 114 -0.21 12.86 24.98
CA ARG A 114 -0.57 14.01 25.82
C ARG A 114 -2.08 14.26 25.80
N VAL A 115 -2.81 13.38 26.47
CA VAL A 115 -4.27 13.39 26.50
C VAL A 115 -4.80 14.17 27.71
N TYR A 116 -5.77 15.03 27.45
CA TYR A 116 -6.51 15.82 28.43
C TYR A 116 -8.00 15.61 28.22
N TYR A 117 -8.78 15.78 29.28
CA TYR A 117 -10.23 15.77 29.25
C TYR A 117 -10.76 17.16 29.58
N ASP A 118 -11.52 17.74 28.66
CA ASP A 118 -12.13 19.06 28.83
C ASP A 118 -13.34 18.95 29.76
N LEU A 119 -13.25 19.53 30.96
CA LEU A 119 -14.33 19.49 31.95
C LEU A 119 -15.53 20.40 31.60
N ASP A 120 -15.40 21.27 30.59
CA ASP A 120 -16.53 22.07 30.11
C ASP A 120 -17.27 21.35 28.97
N SER A 121 -16.53 20.88 27.97
CA SER A 121 -17.14 20.26 26.79
C SER A 121 -17.44 18.77 26.97
N GLY A 122 -16.76 18.09 27.89
CA GLY A 122 -16.83 16.64 28.07
C GLY A 122 -16.10 15.85 26.97
N ASP A 123 -15.16 16.47 26.26
CA ASP A 123 -14.40 15.83 25.18
C ASP A 123 -12.93 15.61 25.53
N PHE A 124 -12.36 14.55 24.96
CA PHE A 124 -10.92 14.33 24.99
C PHE A 124 -10.20 15.24 23.98
N ALA A 125 -9.06 15.78 24.39
CA ALA A 125 -8.17 16.58 23.57
C ALA A 125 -6.71 16.12 23.69
N THR A 126 -5.92 16.33 22.63
CA THR A 126 -4.48 16.07 22.62
C THR A 126 -3.71 17.33 22.26
N LEU A 127 -2.59 17.59 22.91
CA LEU A 127 -1.80 18.82 22.67
C LEU A 127 -0.33 18.52 22.31
N PRO A 128 0.25 19.26 21.33
CA PRO A 128 1.70 19.31 21.13
C PRO A 128 2.42 19.90 22.33
N ARG A 129 3.64 19.44 22.62
CA ARG A 129 4.43 19.84 23.81
C ARG A 129 4.55 21.36 24.01
N ARG A 130 4.57 22.14 22.93
CA ARG A 130 4.67 23.61 22.96
C ARG A 130 3.40 24.32 23.44
N ARG A 131 2.24 23.66 23.43
CA ARG A 131 0.96 24.24 23.87
C ARG A 131 0.66 23.83 25.31
N LYS A 132 0.19 24.80 26.10
CA LYS A 132 -0.31 24.59 27.46
C LYS A 132 -1.81 24.24 27.39
N PRO A 133 -2.27 23.26 28.20
CA PRO A 133 -3.70 22.97 28.34
C PRO A 133 -4.44 24.14 29.02
N SER A 134 -5.75 24.22 28.81
CA SER A 134 -6.62 25.11 29.59
C SER A 134 -6.55 24.74 31.08
N PRO A 135 -6.77 25.68 32.03
CA PRO A 135 -6.85 25.36 33.45
C PRO A 135 -7.86 24.27 33.80
N ASP A 136 -8.96 24.21 33.05
CA ASP A 136 -10.10 23.29 33.23
C ASP A 136 -9.93 21.93 32.53
N TRP A 137 -8.77 21.70 31.90
CA TRP A 137 -8.49 20.45 31.20
C TRP A 137 -7.80 19.45 32.12
N PHE A 138 -8.53 18.42 32.53
CA PHE A 138 -8.04 17.37 33.42
C PHE A 138 -6.99 16.48 32.70
N PRO A 139 -5.76 16.32 33.22
CA PRO A 139 -4.75 15.46 32.62
C PRO A 139 -5.07 13.98 32.85
N VAL A 140 -5.24 13.21 31.77
CA VAL A 140 -5.57 11.78 31.82
C VAL A 140 -4.60 10.91 32.64
N PRO A 141 -3.26 11.14 32.66
CA PRO A 141 -2.36 10.38 33.52
C PRO A 141 -2.71 10.40 35.02
N LEU A 142 -3.40 11.46 35.49
CA LEU A 142 -3.76 11.59 36.90
C LEU A 142 -4.87 10.62 37.32
N THR A 143 -5.60 10.00 36.38
CA THR A 143 -6.66 9.04 36.70
C THR A 143 -6.15 7.80 37.44
N LEU A 144 -4.85 7.48 37.31
CA LEU A 144 -4.21 6.37 38.03
C LEU A 144 -3.64 6.75 39.40
N ASP A 145 -3.58 8.05 39.73
CA ASP A 145 -3.00 8.55 40.98
C ASP A 145 -4.01 9.44 41.72
N THR A 146 -4.79 8.82 42.59
CA THR A 146 -5.83 9.50 43.38
C THR A 146 -5.27 10.65 44.22
N ALA A 147 -4.04 10.54 44.74
CA ALA A 147 -3.46 11.59 45.56
C ALA A 147 -3.14 12.84 44.71
N ARG A 148 -2.55 12.64 43.53
CA ARG A 148 -2.23 13.72 42.59
C ARG A 148 -3.47 14.28 41.91
N ALA A 149 -4.47 13.46 41.59
CA ALA A 149 -5.76 13.93 41.08
C ALA A 149 -6.45 14.86 42.10
N ASN A 150 -6.53 14.43 43.36
CA ASN A 150 -7.09 15.25 44.43
C ASN A 150 -6.30 16.55 44.67
N ALA A 151 -4.98 16.49 44.59
CA ALA A 151 -4.15 17.70 44.66
C ALA A 151 -4.43 18.66 43.48
N TRP A 152 -4.54 18.12 42.26
CA TRP A 152 -4.85 18.89 41.06
C TRP A 152 -6.19 19.61 41.18
N ILE A 153 -7.24 18.94 41.68
CA ILE A 153 -8.56 19.54 41.91
C ILE A 153 -8.47 20.65 42.97
N ARG A 154 -7.81 20.40 44.11
CA ARG A 154 -7.68 21.39 45.20
C ARG A 154 -6.93 22.66 44.79
N GLU A 155 -5.95 22.55 43.91
CA GLU A 155 -5.20 23.68 43.37
C GLU A 155 -6.03 24.57 42.43
N ARG A 156 -7.25 24.15 42.06
CA ARG A 156 -8.11 24.82 41.08
C ARG A 156 -9.47 25.15 41.71
N PRO A 157 -9.53 26.13 42.63
CA PRO A 157 -10.76 26.51 43.33
C PRO A 157 -11.83 27.14 42.43
N HIS A 158 -11.51 27.42 41.16
CA HIS A 158 -12.46 27.92 40.16
C HIS A 158 -13.33 26.82 39.55
N LEU A 159 -12.98 25.54 39.73
CA LEU A 159 -13.76 24.44 39.20
C LEU A 159 -15.13 24.37 39.88
N THR A 160 -16.18 24.18 39.09
CA THR A 160 -17.55 24.01 39.58
C THR A 160 -17.76 22.62 40.17
N GLY A 161 -18.81 22.44 40.97
CA GLY A 161 -19.16 21.12 41.49
C GLY A 161 -19.46 20.09 40.38
N GLU A 162 -19.95 20.55 39.23
CA GLU A 162 -20.20 19.71 38.05
C GLU A 162 -18.89 19.27 37.39
N GLN A 163 -17.94 20.19 37.19
CA GLN A 163 -16.61 19.87 36.64
C GLN A 163 -15.84 18.91 37.58
N ILE A 164 -15.96 19.07 38.90
CA ILE A 164 -15.37 18.15 39.87
C ILE A 164 -16.01 16.75 39.75
N ALA A 165 -17.34 16.68 39.66
CA ALA A 165 -18.05 15.42 39.48
C ALA A 165 -17.65 14.71 38.17
N GLN A 166 -17.47 15.46 37.07
CA GLN A 166 -16.96 14.91 35.80
C GLN A 166 -15.53 14.38 35.91
N ALA A 167 -14.66 15.07 36.66
CA ALA A 167 -13.31 14.58 36.92
C ALA A 167 -13.34 13.27 37.73
N ASP A 168 -14.19 13.18 38.75
CA ASP A 168 -14.37 11.95 39.54
C ASP A 168 -14.93 10.79 38.70
N GLU A 169 -15.89 11.07 37.81
CA GLU A 169 -16.43 10.09 36.86
C GLU A 169 -15.35 9.57 35.91
N LEU A 170 -14.53 10.46 35.35
CA LEU A 170 -13.40 10.06 34.50
C LEU A 170 -12.38 9.20 35.24
N ILE A 171 -12.03 9.57 36.47
CA ILE A 171 -11.09 8.82 37.32
C ILE A 171 -11.63 7.41 37.55
N ALA A 172 -12.90 7.29 37.95
CA ALA A 172 -13.54 6.00 38.18
C ALA A 172 -13.62 5.18 36.89
N ALA A 173 -14.06 5.78 35.79
CA ALA A 173 -14.23 5.10 34.51
C ALA A 173 -12.91 4.51 34.00
N VAL A 174 -11.80 5.27 34.04
CA VAL A 174 -10.50 4.76 33.59
C VAL A 174 -9.93 3.71 34.56
N ARG A 175 -10.05 3.92 35.87
CA ARG A 175 -9.46 3.02 36.87
C ARG A 175 -10.18 1.67 36.98
N ASP A 176 -11.50 1.69 36.89
CA ASP A 176 -12.33 0.50 37.10
C ASP A 176 -12.74 -0.20 35.80
N TYR A 177 -12.33 0.33 34.64
CA TYR A 177 -12.56 -0.33 33.35
C TYR A 177 -11.93 -1.73 33.34
N ARG A 178 -12.75 -2.74 33.02
CA ARG A 178 -12.31 -4.12 32.88
C ARG A 178 -12.10 -4.46 31.40
N ILE A 179 -10.86 -4.77 31.05
CA ILE A 179 -10.46 -5.19 29.72
C ILE A 179 -10.37 -6.72 29.71
N PRO A 180 -11.20 -7.42 28.91
CA PRO A 180 -11.07 -8.87 28.77
C PRO A 180 -9.72 -9.22 28.17
N MET A 181 -8.97 -10.11 28.81
CA MET A 181 -7.64 -10.53 28.37
C MET A 181 -7.52 -12.05 28.33
N TYR A 182 -7.16 -12.56 27.16
CA TYR A 182 -6.90 -13.98 26.92
C TYR A 182 -5.40 -14.22 27.09
N ILE A 183 -5.05 -15.03 28.08
CA ILE A 183 -3.68 -15.48 28.34
C ILE A 183 -3.56 -16.90 27.82
N VAL A 184 -2.68 -17.10 26.84
CA VAL A 184 -2.27 -18.42 26.39
C VAL A 184 -0.94 -18.76 27.04
N SER A 185 -0.87 -19.90 27.74
CA SER A 185 0.34 -20.39 28.40
C SER A 185 0.75 -21.73 27.79
N GLY A 186 2.04 -21.88 27.45
CA GLY A 186 2.63 -23.10 26.91
C GLY A 186 3.63 -22.85 25.78
N ASP A 187 4.43 -23.87 25.48
CA ASP A 187 5.50 -23.81 24.47
C ASP A 187 5.04 -24.21 23.06
N ASP A 188 3.76 -24.59 22.90
CA ASP A 188 3.21 -25.04 21.61
C ASP A 188 2.73 -23.86 20.77
N GLU A 189 3.68 -23.30 20.04
CA GLU A 189 3.52 -22.19 19.09
C GLU A 189 2.43 -22.45 18.03
N ARG A 190 2.17 -23.72 17.66
CA ARG A 190 1.17 -24.07 16.63
C ARG A 190 -0.25 -23.77 17.07
N ALA A 191 -0.53 -23.91 18.36
CA ALA A 191 -1.87 -23.72 18.89
C ALA A 191 -2.24 -22.26 19.13
N LEU A 192 -1.25 -21.44 19.48
CA LEU A 192 -1.41 -20.01 19.55
C LEU A 192 -1.72 -19.41 18.18
N ARG A 193 -1.06 -19.92 17.13
CA ARG A 193 -1.39 -19.62 15.73
C ARG A 193 -2.82 -20.01 15.39
N GLU A 194 -3.30 -21.19 15.82
CA GLU A 194 -4.67 -21.63 15.57
C GLU A 194 -5.72 -20.78 16.31
N ILE A 195 -5.47 -20.41 17.57
CA ILE A 195 -6.34 -19.50 18.36
C ILE A 195 -6.37 -18.11 17.71
N PHE A 196 -5.21 -17.60 17.28
CA PHE A 196 -5.07 -16.30 16.62
C PHE A 196 -5.75 -16.27 15.25
N ASP A 197 -5.54 -17.30 14.42
CA ASP A 197 -6.16 -17.41 13.09
C ASP A 197 -7.69 -17.49 13.22
N ARG A 198 -8.22 -18.25 14.20
CA ARG A 198 -9.67 -18.33 14.47
C ARG A 198 -10.26 -17.01 14.99
N MET A 199 -9.52 -16.26 15.80
CA MET A 199 -10.00 -15.00 16.38
C MET A 199 -9.95 -13.85 15.37
N ASN A 200 -8.93 -13.79 14.50
CA ASN A 200 -8.83 -12.87 13.37
C ASN A 200 -9.84 -13.13 12.25
N THR A 201 -10.55 -14.26 12.30
CA THR A 201 -11.63 -14.55 11.34
C THR A 201 -12.84 -13.64 11.57
N TYR A 202 -12.96 -12.99 12.75
CA TYR A 202 -14.06 -12.07 13.10
C TYR A 202 -13.73 -10.56 13.01
N GLY A 203 -12.46 -10.16 12.87
CA GLY A 203 -12.05 -8.75 12.74
C GLY A 203 -10.79 -8.62 11.87
N LYS A 204 -10.88 -7.84 10.79
CA LYS A 204 -9.88 -7.60 9.73
C LYS A 204 -8.44 -8.13 10.00
N ALA A 205 -8.06 -9.13 9.21
CA ALA A 205 -6.79 -9.87 9.26
C ALA A 205 -5.50 -9.02 9.23
N LEU A 206 -4.54 -9.39 10.09
CA LEU A 206 -3.10 -9.21 9.79
C LEU A 206 -2.71 -10.10 8.61
N LYS A 207 -1.88 -9.58 7.71
CA LYS A 207 -1.54 -10.25 6.45
C LYS A 207 -0.57 -11.41 6.73
N SER A 208 -0.82 -12.56 6.10
CA SER A 208 -0.01 -13.79 6.23
C SER A 208 1.52 -13.56 6.09
N ALA A 209 1.91 -12.54 5.31
CA ALA A 209 3.28 -12.06 5.13
C ALA A 209 4.00 -11.65 6.43
N ASP A 210 3.31 -10.94 7.32
CA ASP A 210 3.91 -10.36 8.52
C ASP A 210 4.25 -11.48 9.53
N VAL A 211 3.39 -12.49 9.62
CA VAL A 211 3.64 -13.70 10.41
C VAL A 211 4.75 -14.55 9.78
N PHE A 212 4.77 -14.72 8.46
CA PHE A 212 5.82 -15.50 7.79
C PHE A 212 7.22 -14.92 8.05
N ARG A 213 7.39 -13.60 7.96
CA ARG A 213 8.66 -12.95 8.32
C ARG A 213 9.08 -13.22 9.75
N ALA A 214 8.15 -13.12 10.71
CA ALA A 214 8.45 -13.37 12.11
C ALA A 214 8.94 -14.80 12.39
N LEU A 215 8.51 -15.77 11.58
CA LEU A 215 8.90 -17.18 11.72
C LEU A 215 10.23 -17.54 11.08
N HIS A 216 10.71 -16.71 10.15
CA HIS A 216 11.95 -16.93 9.40
C HIS A 216 13.03 -15.89 9.70
N ALA A 217 12.77 -14.92 10.58
CA ALA A 217 13.73 -13.88 10.99
C ALA A 217 14.68 -14.31 12.13
N SER A 218 14.56 -15.52 12.66
CA SER A 218 15.36 -16.04 13.78
C SER A 218 16.63 -16.80 13.39
N SER A 219 16.99 -16.82 12.11
CA SER A 219 18.35 -17.16 11.64
C SER A 219 19.04 -15.87 11.19
N ASP A 220 20.28 -15.68 11.63
CA ASP A 220 21.09 -14.47 11.46
C ASP A 220 20.99 -13.76 10.09
N ALA A 221 21.27 -12.45 10.13
CA ALA A 221 21.35 -11.50 9.01
C ALA A 221 21.57 -12.11 7.62
N ARG A 222 20.61 -11.87 6.70
CA ARG A 222 20.74 -12.09 5.25
C ARG A 222 21.17 -13.51 4.86
N GLU A 223 20.42 -14.52 5.26
CA GLU A 223 20.49 -15.79 4.52
C GLU A 223 19.85 -15.64 3.12
N PRO A 224 20.53 -16.05 2.03
CA PRO A 224 19.94 -16.13 0.70
C PRO A 224 18.78 -17.14 0.71
N GLY A 225 17.54 -16.64 0.66
CA GLY A 225 16.35 -17.51 0.64
C GLY A 225 15.16 -17.05 1.50
N ASP A 226 15.03 -15.75 1.76
CA ASP A 226 13.83 -15.18 2.38
C ASP A 226 13.11 -14.17 1.45
N LEU A 227 11.90 -13.74 1.82
CA LEU A 227 11.13 -12.76 1.04
C LEU A 227 11.83 -11.39 0.95
N THR A 228 12.66 -11.05 1.93
CA THR A 228 13.43 -9.80 1.95
C THR A 228 14.48 -9.79 0.85
N SER A 229 15.20 -10.89 0.70
CA SER A 229 16.20 -11.09 -0.35
C SER A 229 15.55 -11.09 -1.73
N LEU A 230 14.45 -11.82 -1.91
CA LEU A 230 13.68 -11.81 -3.15
C LEU A 230 13.18 -10.40 -3.51
N SER A 231 12.71 -9.63 -2.53
CA SER A 231 12.30 -8.24 -2.73
C SER A 231 13.46 -7.38 -3.24
N ALA A 232 14.65 -7.50 -2.62
CA ALA A 232 15.82 -6.72 -2.99
C ALA A 232 16.35 -7.09 -4.38
N GLU A 233 16.31 -8.37 -4.75
CA GLU A 233 16.72 -8.85 -6.07
C GLU A 233 15.77 -8.36 -7.17
N VAL A 234 14.46 -8.38 -6.95
CA VAL A 234 13.48 -7.82 -7.90
C VAL A 234 13.64 -6.30 -8.01
N GLU A 235 13.89 -5.62 -6.89
CA GLU A 235 14.14 -4.17 -6.85
C GLU A 235 15.39 -3.78 -7.65
N ALA A 236 16.42 -4.63 -7.67
CA ALA A 236 17.64 -4.41 -8.47
C ALA A 236 17.39 -4.34 -9.99
N HIS A 237 16.24 -4.78 -10.49
CA HIS A 237 15.84 -4.59 -11.89
C HIS A 237 15.33 -3.16 -12.19
N GLY A 238 15.26 -2.26 -11.20
CA GLY A 238 14.89 -0.85 -11.39
C GLY A 238 13.41 -0.61 -11.67
N PHE A 239 12.54 -1.49 -11.19
CA PHE A 239 11.08 -1.42 -11.40
C PHE A 239 10.29 -1.09 -10.13
N GLY A 240 10.97 -0.75 -9.05
CA GLY A 240 10.39 -0.51 -7.74
C GLY A 240 10.19 -1.76 -6.90
N ARG A 241 10.16 -1.55 -5.59
CA ARG A 241 10.02 -2.60 -4.59
C ARG A 241 8.63 -3.25 -4.62
N PHE A 242 8.59 -4.57 -4.66
CA PHE A 242 7.35 -5.34 -4.54
C PHE A 242 7.01 -5.57 -3.07
N THR A 243 5.73 -5.42 -2.73
CA THR A 243 5.25 -5.75 -1.39
C THR A 243 5.31 -7.26 -1.17
N ASP A 244 5.59 -7.71 0.05
CA ASP A 244 5.56 -9.14 0.39
C ASP A 244 4.28 -9.85 0.02
N GLN A 245 3.13 -9.19 0.18
CA GLN A 245 1.85 -9.77 -0.22
C GLN A 245 1.85 -10.13 -1.72
N LEU A 246 2.41 -9.26 -2.55
CA LEU A 246 2.51 -9.47 -3.99
C LEU A 246 3.50 -10.60 -4.32
N LEU A 247 4.63 -10.66 -3.61
CA LEU A 247 5.63 -11.72 -3.76
C LEU A 247 5.03 -13.08 -3.39
N MET A 248 4.37 -13.18 -2.22
CA MET A 248 3.68 -14.40 -1.79
C MET A 248 2.60 -14.84 -2.78
N GLN A 249 1.79 -13.89 -3.27
CA GLN A 249 0.78 -14.19 -4.29
C GLN A 249 1.41 -14.71 -5.59
N SER A 250 2.59 -14.20 -5.97
CA SER A 250 3.32 -14.66 -7.15
C SER A 250 3.86 -16.07 -6.97
N ILE A 251 4.46 -16.39 -5.82
CA ILE A 251 4.92 -17.74 -5.47
C ILE A 251 3.74 -18.73 -5.49
N LEU A 252 2.61 -18.39 -4.85
CA LEU A 252 1.41 -19.23 -4.87
C LEU A 252 0.88 -19.42 -6.30
N ALA A 253 0.89 -18.37 -7.12
CA ALA A 253 0.40 -18.44 -8.49
C ALA A 253 1.26 -19.34 -9.36
N ILE A 254 2.57 -19.29 -9.22
CA ILE A 254 3.50 -20.18 -9.91
C ILE A 254 3.19 -21.64 -9.55
N ARG A 255 3.06 -21.95 -8.26
CA ARG A 255 2.85 -23.32 -7.79
C ARG A 255 1.47 -23.89 -8.07
N GLY A 256 0.45 -23.04 -8.22
CA GLY A 256 -0.89 -23.51 -8.56
C GLY A 256 -1.93 -22.40 -8.73
N PRO A 257 -3.04 -22.68 -9.43
CA PRO A 257 -4.01 -21.65 -9.79
C PRO A 257 -4.93 -21.19 -8.64
N VAL A 258 -4.90 -21.85 -7.47
CA VAL A 258 -5.77 -21.56 -6.31
C VAL A 258 -5.03 -20.70 -5.28
N LEU A 259 -5.34 -19.41 -5.15
CA LEU A 259 -4.46 -18.46 -4.44
C LEU A 259 -4.82 -18.15 -2.99
N ASP A 260 -5.90 -18.73 -2.49
CA ASP A 260 -6.32 -18.71 -1.08
C ASP A 260 -5.69 -19.84 -0.26
N ARG A 261 -4.69 -20.53 -0.83
CA ARG A 261 -3.90 -21.52 -0.10
C ARG A 261 -3.10 -20.82 1.00
N ASP A 262 -2.98 -21.51 2.13
CA ASP A 262 -2.14 -21.06 3.21
C ASP A 262 -0.68 -21.16 2.77
N PHE A 263 -0.06 -20.01 2.50
CA PHE A 263 1.36 -19.90 2.13
C PHE A 263 2.27 -20.68 3.08
N ARG A 264 1.92 -20.77 4.36
CA ARG A 264 2.73 -21.44 5.38
C ARG A 264 2.73 -22.96 5.24
N LYS A 265 1.72 -23.54 4.56
CA LYS A 265 1.56 -24.98 4.32
C LYS A 265 1.91 -25.37 2.88
N GLU A 266 2.35 -24.40 2.08
CA GLU A 266 2.62 -24.58 0.66
C GLU A 266 3.93 -25.35 0.40
N PHE A 267 4.85 -25.33 1.37
CA PHE A 267 6.19 -25.89 1.24
C PHE A 267 6.36 -27.12 2.12
N ALA A 268 6.99 -28.17 1.57
CA ALA A 268 7.25 -29.40 2.30
C ALA A 268 8.36 -29.23 3.35
N ASP A 269 9.42 -28.49 2.99
CA ASP A 269 10.60 -28.22 3.80
C ASP A 269 11.28 -26.89 3.37
N ALA A 270 12.43 -26.59 3.98
CA ALA A 270 13.18 -25.36 3.70
C ALA A 270 13.82 -25.34 2.29
N GLU A 271 14.12 -26.50 1.70
CA GLU A 271 14.71 -26.57 0.35
C GLU A 271 13.65 -26.35 -0.73
N ASP A 272 12.43 -26.88 -0.55
CA ASP A 272 11.28 -26.56 -1.41
C ASP A 272 10.96 -25.06 -1.40
N LEU A 273 11.04 -24.41 -0.22
CA LEU A 273 10.88 -22.96 -0.09
C LEU A 273 11.96 -22.21 -0.88
N LYS A 274 13.25 -22.55 -0.71
CA LYS A 274 14.35 -21.91 -1.45
C LYS A 274 14.19 -22.06 -2.96
N HIS A 275 13.82 -23.25 -3.43
CA HIS A 275 13.57 -23.50 -4.84
C HIS A 275 12.37 -22.68 -5.36
N ALA A 276 11.30 -22.57 -4.58
CA ALA A 276 10.15 -21.73 -4.92
C ALA A 276 10.51 -20.24 -4.99
N LEU A 277 11.38 -19.76 -4.10
CA LEU A 277 11.86 -18.38 -4.12
C LEU A 277 12.74 -18.11 -5.33
N SER A 278 13.69 -19.00 -5.64
CA SER A 278 14.56 -18.87 -6.82
C SER A 278 13.77 -18.89 -8.12
N SER A 279 12.86 -19.85 -8.30
CA SER A 279 12.01 -19.90 -9.50
C SER A 279 11.10 -18.68 -9.63
N THR A 280 10.63 -18.15 -8.50
CA THR A 280 9.85 -16.90 -8.50
C THR A 280 10.69 -15.70 -8.88
N ARG A 281 11.92 -15.59 -8.38
CA ARG A 281 12.85 -14.52 -8.76
C ARG A 281 13.05 -14.48 -10.27
N ASP A 282 13.38 -15.63 -10.87
CA ASP A 282 13.66 -15.72 -12.31
C ASP A 282 12.41 -15.37 -13.13
N ALA A 283 11.23 -15.85 -12.70
CA ALA A 283 9.97 -15.49 -13.33
C ALA A 283 9.65 -13.99 -13.22
N LEU A 284 9.85 -13.40 -12.04
CA LEU A 284 9.58 -11.98 -11.79
C LEU A 284 10.51 -11.07 -12.59
N GLY A 285 11.77 -11.46 -12.81
CA GLY A 285 12.69 -10.72 -13.70
C GLY A 285 12.10 -10.55 -15.10
N HIS A 286 11.63 -11.65 -15.71
CA HIS A 286 10.98 -11.59 -17.02
C HIS A 286 9.63 -10.85 -17.02
N VAL A 287 8.88 -10.89 -15.91
CA VAL A 287 7.66 -10.08 -15.77
C VAL A 287 8.00 -8.60 -15.76
N VAL A 288 9.07 -8.20 -15.06
CA VAL A 288 9.55 -6.81 -15.05
C VAL A 288 9.95 -6.36 -16.44
N ASP A 289 10.74 -7.16 -17.17
CA ASP A 289 11.14 -6.85 -18.54
C ASP A 289 9.93 -6.71 -19.47
N PHE A 290 8.99 -7.65 -19.42
CA PHE A 290 7.74 -7.55 -20.20
C PHE A 290 6.90 -6.32 -19.84
N LEU A 291 6.75 -5.98 -18.55
CA LEU A 291 5.96 -4.81 -18.15
C LEU A 291 6.61 -3.50 -18.62
N ARG A 292 7.94 -3.41 -18.53
CA ARG A 292 8.71 -2.22 -18.92
C ARG A 292 8.83 -2.06 -20.42
N ASP A 293 9.33 -3.09 -21.09
CA ASP A 293 9.79 -2.99 -22.47
C ASP A 293 8.64 -3.23 -23.46
N GLU A 294 7.72 -4.14 -23.13
CA GLU A 294 6.61 -4.52 -24.02
C GLU A 294 5.28 -3.87 -23.63
N ALA A 295 5.01 -3.69 -22.34
CA ALA A 295 3.76 -3.07 -21.87
C ALA A 295 3.88 -1.56 -21.60
N GLY A 296 5.07 -0.98 -21.72
CA GLY A 296 5.29 0.48 -21.62
C GLY A 296 5.07 1.05 -20.21
N ILE A 297 5.14 0.21 -19.18
CA ILE A 297 4.95 0.61 -17.78
C ILE A 297 6.34 0.61 -17.14
N PRO A 298 6.93 1.75 -16.76
CA PRO A 298 8.33 1.79 -16.35
C PRO A 298 8.58 1.47 -14.86
N HIS A 299 7.52 1.42 -14.03
CA HIS A 299 7.65 1.24 -12.58
C HIS A 299 6.37 0.68 -11.93
N ILE A 300 6.49 -0.12 -10.86
CA ILE A 300 5.35 -0.77 -10.17
C ILE A 300 4.30 0.21 -9.62
N LYS A 301 4.74 1.39 -9.14
CA LYS A 301 3.82 2.47 -8.71
C LYS A 301 2.95 3.00 -9.85
N LEU A 302 3.37 2.84 -11.11
CA LEU A 302 2.60 3.24 -12.30
C LEU A 302 1.77 2.09 -12.89
N LEU A 303 1.98 0.84 -12.47
CA LEU A 303 1.12 -0.28 -12.84
C LEU A 303 -0.29 -0.06 -12.25
N PRO A 304 -1.36 0.05 -13.07
CA PRO A 304 -2.71 0.37 -12.57
C PRO A 304 -3.18 -0.59 -11.46
N TYR A 305 -2.95 -1.89 -11.66
CA TYR A 305 -3.31 -2.95 -10.73
C TYR A 305 -2.12 -3.91 -10.51
N ALA A 306 -1.57 -3.94 -9.30
CA ALA A 306 -0.39 -4.75 -8.98
C ALA A 306 -0.60 -6.26 -9.24
N LEU A 307 -1.84 -6.74 -9.08
CA LEU A 307 -2.18 -8.16 -9.20
C LEU A 307 -2.14 -8.71 -10.64
N PHE A 308 -1.77 -7.92 -11.65
CA PHE A 308 -1.29 -8.47 -12.92
C PHE A 308 -0.01 -9.29 -12.72
N VAL A 309 0.87 -8.88 -11.80
CA VAL A 309 2.18 -9.51 -11.57
C VAL A 309 2.09 -11.00 -11.24
N PRO A 310 1.27 -11.48 -10.27
CA PRO A 310 1.18 -12.91 -9.97
C PRO A 310 0.69 -13.77 -11.15
N VAL A 311 -0.22 -13.23 -11.96
CA VAL A 311 -0.76 -13.95 -13.13
C VAL A 311 0.31 -14.05 -14.22
N LEU A 312 1.05 -12.98 -14.47
CA LEU A 312 2.18 -12.97 -15.40
C LEU A 312 3.32 -13.87 -14.90
N ALA A 313 3.60 -13.86 -13.60
CA ALA A 313 4.62 -14.73 -12.99
C ALA A 313 4.27 -16.21 -13.20
N ARG A 314 2.99 -16.58 -13.01
CA ARG A 314 2.50 -17.92 -13.36
C ARG A 314 2.64 -18.24 -14.84
N PHE A 315 2.31 -17.29 -15.71
CA PHE A 315 2.45 -17.47 -17.16
C PHE A 315 3.91 -17.74 -17.53
N VAL A 316 4.84 -16.92 -17.03
CA VAL A 316 6.27 -17.06 -17.28
C VAL A 316 6.80 -18.37 -16.73
N ALA A 317 6.40 -18.77 -15.53
CA ALA A 317 6.83 -20.05 -14.97
C ALA A 317 6.29 -21.25 -15.75
N ALA A 318 5.11 -21.14 -16.37
CA ALA A 318 4.51 -22.22 -17.14
C ALA A 318 5.06 -22.33 -18.58
N PHE A 319 5.37 -21.20 -19.23
CA PHE A 319 5.65 -21.16 -20.67
C PHE A 319 6.93 -20.41 -21.06
N GLY A 320 7.65 -19.85 -20.10
CA GLY A 320 8.73 -18.90 -20.33
C GLY A 320 8.23 -17.48 -20.65
N PRO A 321 9.15 -16.55 -20.98
CA PRO A 321 8.80 -15.17 -21.32
C PRO A 321 7.75 -15.12 -22.44
N PRO A 322 6.72 -14.24 -22.35
CA PRO A 322 5.78 -14.04 -23.44
C PRO A 322 6.52 -13.67 -24.73
N ARG A 323 6.12 -14.25 -25.85
CA ARG A 323 6.68 -13.93 -27.17
C ARG A 323 5.60 -13.92 -28.24
N GLY A 324 5.77 -13.06 -29.24
CA GLY A 324 4.94 -13.06 -30.44
C GLY A 324 3.46 -12.80 -30.14
N ARG A 325 2.59 -13.80 -30.38
CA ARG A 325 1.14 -13.60 -30.24
C ARG A 325 0.70 -13.49 -28.78
N SER A 326 1.23 -14.32 -27.88
CA SER A 326 0.84 -14.31 -26.46
C SER A 326 1.25 -13.01 -25.78
N GLU A 327 2.45 -12.50 -26.06
CA GLU A 327 2.96 -11.20 -25.61
C GLU A 327 2.01 -10.04 -25.97
N ARG A 328 1.65 -9.92 -27.25
CA ARG A 328 0.67 -8.93 -27.72
C ARG A 328 -0.67 -9.05 -27.01
N LEU A 329 -1.18 -10.27 -26.82
CA LEU A 329 -2.46 -10.50 -26.15
C LEU A 329 -2.40 -10.17 -24.65
N LEU A 330 -1.31 -10.50 -23.96
CA LEU A 330 -1.12 -10.14 -22.56
C LEU A 330 -0.99 -8.61 -22.38
N ARG A 331 -0.30 -7.93 -23.31
CA ARG A 331 -0.23 -6.47 -23.34
C ARG A 331 -1.62 -5.84 -23.47
N ARG A 332 -2.42 -6.35 -24.41
CA ARG A 332 -3.82 -5.95 -24.55
C ARG A 332 -4.57 -6.21 -23.26
N TRP A 333 -4.47 -7.40 -22.68
CA TRP A 333 -5.16 -7.76 -21.45
C TRP A 333 -4.87 -6.79 -20.30
N ILE A 334 -3.61 -6.38 -20.09
CA ILE A 334 -3.23 -5.40 -19.06
C ILE A 334 -3.90 -4.05 -19.31
N TRP A 335 -3.74 -3.50 -20.51
CA TRP A 335 -4.24 -2.15 -20.82
C TRP A 335 -5.77 -2.09 -20.88
N ARG A 336 -6.40 -3.10 -21.50
CA ARG A 336 -7.86 -3.23 -21.54
C ARG A 336 -8.44 -3.41 -20.14
N GLY A 337 -7.87 -4.30 -19.33
CA GLY A 337 -8.28 -4.49 -17.93
C GLY A 337 -8.08 -3.24 -17.09
N SER A 338 -7.01 -2.48 -17.34
CA SER A 338 -6.71 -1.23 -16.63
C SER A 338 -7.75 -0.15 -16.87
N VAL A 339 -8.13 0.09 -18.13
CA VAL A 339 -9.09 1.16 -18.48
C VAL A 339 -10.55 0.79 -18.19
N LEU A 340 -10.89 -0.50 -18.25
CA LEU A 340 -12.23 -0.99 -17.94
C LEU A 340 -12.45 -1.19 -16.43
N GLY A 341 -11.41 -1.07 -15.62
CA GLY A 341 -11.46 -1.38 -14.18
C GLY A 341 -11.66 -2.87 -13.89
N VAL A 342 -11.51 -3.74 -14.90
CA VAL A 342 -11.65 -5.19 -14.81
C VAL A 342 -10.25 -5.81 -14.84
N ALA A 343 -9.57 -5.74 -13.70
CA ALA A 343 -8.27 -6.34 -13.48
C ALA A 343 -8.37 -7.46 -12.44
N PRO A 344 -7.33 -8.29 -12.27
CA PRO A 344 -7.24 -9.11 -11.07
C PRO A 344 -7.31 -8.19 -9.84
N GLN A 345 -8.36 -8.33 -9.03
CA GLN A 345 -8.62 -7.46 -7.87
C GLN A 345 -8.90 -8.27 -6.60
N GLY A 346 -8.74 -7.60 -5.45
CA GLY A 346 -8.57 -8.11 -4.09
C GLY A 346 -9.68 -8.95 -3.45
N ASN A 347 -10.50 -9.65 -4.23
CA ASN A 347 -11.26 -10.80 -3.75
C ASN A 347 -10.72 -12.04 -4.46
N THR A 348 -10.33 -13.05 -3.68
CA THR A 348 -9.69 -14.32 -4.10
C THR A 348 -10.28 -14.94 -5.37
N VAL A 349 -11.56 -14.70 -5.67
CA VAL A 349 -12.24 -15.16 -6.89
C VAL A 349 -11.67 -14.56 -8.19
N GLY A 350 -11.43 -13.26 -8.27
CA GLY A 350 -11.00 -12.58 -9.50
C GLY A 350 -9.58 -12.99 -9.90
N LEU A 351 -8.67 -12.97 -8.93
CA LEU A 351 -7.29 -13.41 -9.14
C LEU A 351 -7.21 -14.92 -9.43
N ARG A 352 -8.00 -15.75 -8.74
CA ARG A 352 -8.10 -17.20 -9.01
C ARG A 352 -8.55 -17.49 -10.45
N LYS A 353 -9.60 -16.81 -10.94
CA LYS A 353 -10.08 -16.99 -12.33
C LYS A 353 -8.99 -16.69 -13.35
N ASN A 354 -8.24 -15.59 -13.15
CA ASN A 354 -7.13 -15.24 -14.04
C ASN A 354 -5.99 -16.26 -13.96
N ALA A 355 -5.61 -16.72 -12.76
CA ALA A 355 -4.58 -17.75 -12.61
C ALA A 355 -5.00 -19.10 -13.22
N GLN A 356 -6.27 -19.48 -13.13
CA GLN A 356 -6.84 -20.68 -13.77
C GLN A 356 -6.88 -20.60 -15.30
N ALA A 357 -6.92 -19.39 -15.87
CA ALA A 357 -6.87 -19.20 -17.32
C ALA A 357 -5.48 -19.55 -17.91
N VAL A 358 -4.42 -19.52 -17.09
CA VAL A 358 -3.05 -19.85 -17.47
C VAL A 358 -2.80 -21.36 -17.32
N ARG A 359 -2.86 -22.06 -18.47
CA ARG A 359 -2.71 -23.52 -18.60
C ARG A 359 -2.59 -23.95 -20.06
N ASP A 360 -2.16 -25.19 -20.28
CA ASP A 360 -2.13 -25.89 -21.58
C ASP A 360 -1.20 -25.27 -22.64
N ASP A 361 -1.49 -24.06 -23.14
CA ASP A 361 -0.74 -23.35 -24.20
C ASP A 361 -0.64 -21.84 -23.90
N PRO A 362 0.50 -21.18 -24.21
CA PRO A 362 0.70 -19.75 -23.99
C PRO A 362 -0.29 -18.85 -24.73
N THR A 363 -0.59 -19.12 -26.00
CA THR A 363 -1.48 -18.27 -26.80
C THR A 363 -2.92 -18.42 -26.33
N ALA A 364 -3.39 -19.64 -26.15
CA ALA A 364 -4.72 -19.95 -25.63
C ALA A 364 -4.91 -19.41 -24.20
N SER A 365 -3.85 -19.39 -23.38
CA SER A 365 -3.88 -18.76 -22.05
C SER A 365 -4.13 -17.25 -22.15
N ALA A 366 -3.42 -16.56 -23.03
CA ALA A 366 -3.60 -15.12 -23.24
C ALA A 366 -4.98 -14.79 -23.83
N GLU A 367 -5.48 -15.60 -24.76
CA GLU A 367 -6.85 -15.49 -25.29
C GLU A 367 -7.90 -15.65 -24.19
N ARG A 368 -7.77 -16.66 -23.32
CA ARG A 368 -8.68 -16.84 -22.18
C ARG A 368 -8.64 -15.65 -21.22
N LEU A 369 -7.47 -15.10 -20.94
CA LEU A 369 -7.33 -13.92 -20.09
C LEU A 369 -8.05 -12.70 -20.68
N ILE A 370 -7.91 -12.45 -21.99
CA ILE A 370 -8.69 -11.42 -22.68
C ILE A 370 -10.19 -11.73 -22.61
N GLY A 371 -10.59 -13.00 -22.80
CA GLY A 371 -11.98 -13.44 -22.74
C GLY A 371 -12.67 -13.24 -21.39
N LEU A 372 -11.90 -13.01 -20.30
CA LEU A 372 -12.44 -12.63 -19.00
C LEU A 372 -12.84 -11.14 -18.92
N LEU A 373 -12.39 -10.32 -19.87
CA LEU A 373 -12.76 -8.91 -19.96
C LEU A 373 -14.14 -8.76 -20.63
N PRO A 374 -14.95 -7.76 -20.24
CA PRO A 374 -16.27 -7.56 -20.84
C PRO A 374 -16.16 -7.24 -22.33
N ALA A 375 -16.96 -7.94 -23.15
CA ALA A 375 -17.01 -7.74 -24.59
C ALA A 375 -17.60 -6.37 -24.95
N GLY A 376 -17.07 -5.72 -25.99
CA GLY A 376 -17.66 -4.51 -26.60
C GLY A 376 -17.47 -3.19 -25.85
N ALA A 377 -16.88 -3.18 -24.66
CA ALA A 377 -16.87 -2.00 -23.78
C ALA A 377 -15.93 -0.86 -24.21
N ALA A 378 -15.15 -1.01 -25.29
CA ALA A 378 -13.93 -0.22 -25.44
C ALA A 378 -13.62 0.35 -26.83
N ALA A 379 -14.54 0.24 -27.80
CA ALA A 379 -14.39 0.95 -29.06
C ALA A 379 -14.46 2.49 -28.90
N THR A 380 -14.92 2.98 -27.74
CA THR A 380 -15.23 4.39 -27.47
C THR A 380 -14.67 4.88 -26.14
N TRP A 381 -13.61 4.24 -25.61
CA TRP A 381 -13.03 4.70 -24.34
C TRP A 381 -12.40 6.08 -24.51
N VAL A 382 -12.73 7.00 -23.59
CA VAL A 382 -12.19 8.36 -23.54
C VAL A 382 -11.56 8.58 -22.15
N PRO A 383 -10.36 9.16 -22.06
CA PRO A 383 -9.74 9.44 -20.78
C PRO A 383 -10.52 10.50 -19.99
N ASP A 384 -10.81 10.16 -18.74
CA ASP A 384 -11.29 11.12 -17.75
C ASP A 384 -10.09 11.86 -17.12
N LEU A 385 -9.95 13.12 -17.52
CA LEU A 385 -8.86 13.99 -17.08
C LEU A 385 -8.97 14.46 -15.63
N SER A 386 -10.07 14.20 -14.92
CA SER A 386 -10.18 14.50 -13.48
C SER A 386 -9.26 13.61 -12.63
N HIS A 387 -8.86 12.45 -13.17
CA HIS A 387 -7.93 11.55 -12.49
C HIS A 387 -6.47 11.98 -12.68
N THR A 388 -5.95 12.70 -11.69
CA THR A 388 -4.58 13.26 -11.68
C THR A 388 -3.61 12.52 -10.76
N ARG A 389 -4.12 11.67 -9.86
CA ARG A 389 -3.33 11.07 -8.76
C ARG A 389 -2.79 9.70 -9.12
N ILE A 390 -1.53 9.44 -8.78
CA ILE A 390 -0.85 8.15 -8.99
C ILE A 390 -1.44 7.01 -8.15
N ASN A 391 -2.26 7.29 -7.13
CA ASN A 391 -2.90 6.25 -6.32
C ASN A 391 -4.22 5.72 -6.93
N SER A 392 -4.69 6.30 -8.04
CA SER A 392 -5.84 5.82 -8.82
C SER A 392 -5.38 5.05 -10.05
N ALA A 393 -6.06 3.96 -10.41
CA ALA A 393 -5.77 3.20 -11.62
C ALA A 393 -5.88 4.06 -12.89
N LEU A 394 -6.97 4.82 -13.04
CA LEU A 394 -7.15 5.73 -14.17
C LEU A 394 -6.18 6.91 -14.13
N GLY A 395 -5.79 7.38 -12.94
CA GLY A 395 -4.76 8.41 -12.80
C GLY A 395 -3.40 7.93 -13.30
N LYS A 396 -3.03 6.68 -13.00
CA LYS A 396 -1.82 6.05 -13.56
C LYS A 396 -1.88 5.91 -15.08
N VAL A 397 -3.03 5.51 -15.64
CA VAL A 397 -3.24 5.44 -17.10
C VAL A 397 -3.02 6.82 -17.74
N ASN A 398 -3.61 7.88 -17.18
CA ASN A 398 -3.41 9.24 -17.67
C ASN A 398 -1.94 9.67 -17.60
N ILE A 399 -1.26 9.40 -16.48
CA ILE A 399 0.16 9.72 -16.30
C ILE A 399 1.02 8.96 -17.31
N LEU A 400 0.79 7.66 -17.53
CA LEU A 400 1.49 6.87 -18.55
C LEU A 400 1.29 7.46 -19.96
N GLY A 401 0.07 7.89 -20.28
CA GLY A 401 -0.23 8.59 -21.52
C GLY A 401 0.59 9.88 -21.68
N LEU A 402 0.72 10.70 -20.64
CA LEU A 402 1.59 11.88 -20.67
C LEU A 402 3.07 11.50 -20.84
N LEU A 403 3.54 10.49 -20.11
CA LEU A 403 4.93 10.01 -20.15
C LEU A 403 5.33 9.44 -21.53
N SER A 404 4.37 8.94 -22.31
CA SER A 404 4.59 8.44 -23.68
C SER A 404 5.17 9.52 -24.62
N ARG A 405 5.03 10.80 -24.28
CA ARG A 405 5.60 11.93 -25.04
C ARG A 405 7.03 12.28 -24.63
N ALA A 406 7.63 11.52 -23.72
CA ALA A 406 8.99 11.74 -23.22
C ALA A 406 9.20 13.18 -22.69
N PRO A 407 8.40 13.61 -21.69
CA PRO A 407 8.48 14.97 -21.14
C PRO A 407 9.88 15.29 -20.63
N ARG A 408 10.32 16.52 -20.88
CA ARG A 408 11.62 17.04 -20.45
C ARG A 408 11.50 17.92 -19.21
N PRO A 409 12.57 18.07 -18.40
CA PRO A 409 12.60 19.00 -17.28
C PRO A 409 12.19 20.43 -17.68
N LEU A 410 11.65 21.19 -16.74
CA LEU A 410 11.36 22.61 -16.96
C LEU A 410 12.66 23.36 -17.27
N PRO A 411 12.70 24.23 -18.29
CA PRO A 411 13.89 25.03 -18.59
C PRO A 411 14.19 26.01 -17.45
N SER A 412 15.48 26.17 -17.15
CA SER A 412 15.95 27.16 -16.18
C SER A 412 15.71 28.59 -16.69
N ALA A 413 14.94 29.39 -15.94
CA ALA A 413 14.66 30.78 -16.31
C ALA A 413 15.96 31.61 -16.36
N GLY A 414 16.19 32.34 -17.45
CA GLY A 414 17.29 33.31 -17.58
C GLY A 414 18.66 32.73 -17.96
N THR A 415 18.76 31.46 -18.37
CA THR A 415 20.02 30.86 -18.84
C THR A 415 20.02 30.69 -20.36
N LEU A 416 21.01 31.28 -21.06
CA LEU A 416 21.11 31.26 -22.53
C LEU A 416 21.54 29.90 -23.12
N MET A 417 22.03 28.98 -22.29
CA MET A 417 22.52 27.66 -22.69
C MET A 417 21.80 26.59 -21.86
N ARG A 418 21.07 25.71 -22.53
CA ARG A 418 20.46 24.54 -21.89
C ARG A 418 21.53 23.55 -21.46
N THR A 419 21.34 22.92 -20.32
CA THR A 419 22.23 21.84 -19.88
C THR A 419 21.91 20.55 -20.63
N GLU A 420 22.89 19.65 -20.80
CA GLU A 420 22.63 18.32 -21.37
C GLU A 420 21.53 17.54 -20.61
N ALA A 421 21.35 17.84 -19.32
CA ALA A 421 20.31 17.24 -18.49
C ALA A 421 18.89 17.72 -18.86
N GLU A 422 18.73 18.97 -19.32
CA GLU A 422 17.43 19.54 -19.74
C GLU A 422 16.98 19.00 -21.12
N GLU A 423 17.89 18.44 -21.91
CA GLU A 423 17.57 17.85 -23.21
C GLU A 423 17.10 16.39 -23.14
N ARG A 424 17.38 15.71 -22.02
CA ARG A 424 16.97 14.32 -21.80
C ARG A 424 15.55 14.25 -21.21
N PRO A 425 14.74 13.24 -21.60
CA PRO A 425 13.47 12.98 -20.94
C PRO A 425 13.66 12.76 -19.44
N ILE A 426 12.65 13.14 -18.65
CA ILE A 426 12.62 12.90 -17.21
C ILE A 426 12.60 11.39 -16.96
N ASP A 427 13.60 10.89 -16.23
CA ASP A 427 13.59 9.52 -15.73
C ASP A 427 12.61 9.40 -14.56
N ILE A 428 11.37 9.02 -14.87
CA ILE A 428 10.32 8.92 -13.87
C ILE A 428 10.55 7.79 -12.87
N SER A 429 11.27 6.74 -13.27
CA SER A 429 11.60 5.63 -12.38
C SER A 429 12.56 6.10 -11.31
N ALA A 430 13.63 6.80 -11.69
CA ALA A 430 14.56 7.41 -10.73
C ALA A 430 13.87 8.38 -9.75
N VAL A 431 12.89 9.16 -10.22
CA VAL A 431 12.09 10.05 -9.35
C VAL A 431 11.24 9.27 -8.35
N LEU A 432 10.68 8.13 -8.76
CA LEU A 432 9.79 7.30 -7.93
C LEU A 432 10.52 6.44 -6.90
N GLU A 433 11.82 6.23 -7.07
CA GLU A 433 12.71 5.50 -6.13
C GLU A 433 13.27 6.38 -5.00
N LEU A 434 13.07 7.70 -5.05
CA LEU A 434 13.39 8.57 -3.93
C LEU A 434 12.60 8.17 -2.67
N ASP A 435 13.22 8.23 -1.49
CA ASP A 435 12.59 7.89 -0.20
C ASP A 435 11.26 8.65 0.03
N ALA A 436 11.23 9.92 -0.39
CA ALA A 436 10.05 10.76 -0.40
C ALA A 436 9.85 11.34 -1.82
N PRO A 437 9.24 10.58 -2.74
CA PRO A 437 9.12 11.01 -4.12
C PRO A 437 8.19 12.21 -4.20
N PRO A 438 8.59 13.30 -4.87
CA PRO A 438 7.75 14.48 -4.99
C PRO A 438 6.52 14.17 -5.85
N PRO A 439 5.47 15.02 -5.81
CA PRO A 439 4.37 14.94 -6.76
C PRO A 439 4.91 15.01 -8.19
N LEU A 440 4.58 14.02 -9.03
CA LEU A 440 5.06 13.93 -10.42
C LEU A 440 4.52 15.06 -11.29
N LEU A 441 3.30 15.52 -10.97
CA LEU A 441 2.56 16.49 -11.74
C LEU A 441 2.50 17.84 -11.02
N ALA A 442 2.87 18.90 -11.73
CA ALA A 442 2.84 20.27 -11.21
C ALA A 442 1.71 21.08 -11.87
N PRO A 443 0.99 21.92 -11.10
CA PRO A 443 -0.02 22.83 -11.65
C PRO A 443 0.59 23.85 -12.63
N VAL A 444 -0.16 24.22 -13.68
CA VAL A 444 0.15 25.42 -14.49
C VAL A 444 -0.42 26.66 -13.80
N PHE A 445 -1.69 26.58 -13.38
CA PHE A 445 -2.41 27.63 -12.65
C PHE A 445 -2.75 27.17 -11.24
N ASP A 446 -2.72 28.11 -10.29
CA ASP A 446 -3.19 27.90 -8.92
C ASP A 446 -4.70 28.16 -8.84
N LEU A 447 -5.49 27.14 -9.23
CA LEU A 447 -6.95 27.19 -9.28
C LEU A 447 -7.55 26.37 -8.14
N ALA A 448 -8.69 26.83 -7.62
CA ALA A 448 -9.44 26.11 -6.60
C ALA A 448 -10.02 24.79 -7.13
N TRP A 449 -10.28 23.85 -6.23
CA TRP A 449 -11.03 22.63 -6.56
C TRP A 449 -12.48 22.97 -6.95
N PRO A 450 -13.10 22.29 -7.94
CA PRO A 450 -12.57 21.14 -8.71
C PRO A 450 -11.78 21.50 -9.96
N GLU A 451 -11.85 22.75 -10.43
CA GLU A 451 -11.24 23.21 -11.68
C GLU A 451 -9.71 23.04 -11.69
N GLY A 452 -9.09 23.20 -10.51
CA GLY A 452 -7.67 22.99 -10.32
C GLY A 452 -7.23 21.53 -10.37
N GLU A 453 -8.10 20.55 -10.16
CA GLU A 453 -7.75 19.12 -10.10
C GLU A 453 -8.05 18.39 -11.42
N ASN A 454 -7.31 18.75 -12.46
CA ASN A 454 -7.49 18.22 -13.81
C ASN A 454 -6.13 18.05 -14.51
N ILE A 455 -5.95 16.98 -15.30
CA ILE A 455 -4.75 16.73 -16.10
C ILE A 455 -4.44 17.92 -17.01
N ALA A 456 -5.45 18.61 -17.55
CA ALA A 456 -5.28 19.81 -18.37
C ALA A 456 -4.54 20.94 -17.64
N ASN A 457 -4.63 21.03 -16.31
CA ASN A 457 -3.91 21.99 -15.48
C ASN A 457 -2.59 21.40 -14.91
N ARG A 458 -2.06 20.30 -15.43
CA ARG A 458 -0.93 19.58 -14.82
C ARG A 458 0.13 19.19 -15.85
N LEU A 459 1.37 19.64 -15.64
CA LEU A 459 2.55 19.22 -16.41
C LEU A 459 3.34 18.14 -15.68
N VAL A 460 4.11 17.34 -16.42
CA VAL A 460 5.07 16.40 -15.83
C VAL A 460 6.31 17.19 -15.41
N ALA A 461 6.34 17.63 -14.16
CA ALA A 461 7.43 18.42 -13.60
C ALA A 461 7.56 18.09 -12.10
N PRO A 462 8.25 16.98 -11.77
CA PRO A 462 8.31 16.48 -10.40
C PRO A 462 8.78 17.54 -9.39
N GLY A 463 7.95 17.80 -8.38
CA GLY A 463 8.27 18.74 -7.30
C GLY A 463 8.16 20.24 -7.64
N ALA A 464 7.83 20.60 -8.89
CA ALA A 464 7.66 22.00 -9.28
C ALA A 464 6.35 22.58 -8.73
N LYS A 465 6.38 23.88 -8.43
CA LYS A 465 5.20 24.69 -8.03
C LYS A 465 4.63 25.44 -9.24
N ALA A 466 3.37 25.86 -9.14
CA ALA A 466 2.69 26.64 -10.19
C ALA A 466 3.53 27.84 -10.69
N ALA A 467 4.07 28.62 -9.76
CA ALA A 467 4.90 29.78 -10.10
C ALA A 467 6.15 29.43 -10.92
N GLN A 468 6.78 28.28 -10.65
CA GLN A 468 7.96 27.81 -11.38
C GLN A 468 7.59 27.32 -12.77
N VAL A 469 6.49 26.57 -12.89
CA VAL A 469 5.95 26.16 -14.20
C VAL A 469 5.59 27.39 -15.03
N HIS A 470 4.89 28.35 -14.44
CA HIS A 470 4.45 29.55 -15.11
C HIS A 470 5.63 30.40 -15.61
N ALA A 471 6.64 30.62 -14.76
CA ALA A 471 7.88 31.30 -15.15
C ALA A 471 8.62 30.56 -16.27
N ALA A 472 8.74 29.23 -16.18
CA ALA A 472 9.42 28.43 -17.21
C ALA A 472 8.73 28.50 -18.58
N LEU A 473 7.40 28.61 -18.63
CA LEU A 473 6.64 28.71 -19.88
C LEU A 473 6.62 30.11 -20.50
N LEU A 474 6.71 31.18 -19.69
CA LEU A 474 6.66 32.56 -20.17
C LEU A 474 8.05 33.16 -20.39
N ASP A 475 8.96 32.92 -19.46
CA ASP A 475 10.29 33.55 -19.42
C ASP A 475 11.40 32.60 -19.90
N GLY A 476 11.11 31.28 -19.96
CA GLY A 476 12.04 30.28 -20.48
C GLY A 476 11.99 30.18 -22.00
N GLU A 477 13.16 29.92 -22.62
CA GLU A 477 13.19 29.48 -24.02
C GLU A 477 12.65 28.04 -24.10
N VAL A 478 11.38 27.91 -24.48
CA VAL A 478 10.71 26.62 -24.73
C VAL A 478 10.77 26.28 -26.22
N ASP A 479 11.20 25.07 -26.55
CA ASP A 479 11.27 24.56 -27.92
C ASP A 479 10.12 23.59 -28.19
N ASP A 480 9.87 23.30 -29.47
CA ASP A 480 8.77 22.43 -29.88
C ASP A 480 8.85 21.04 -29.25
N ARG A 481 10.06 20.53 -28.98
CA ARG A 481 10.26 19.24 -28.31
C ARG A 481 9.77 19.27 -26.86
N PHE A 482 10.13 20.31 -26.10
CA PHE A 482 9.62 20.49 -24.74
C PHE A 482 8.10 20.63 -24.73
N LEU A 483 7.55 21.50 -25.59
CA LEU A 483 6.11 21.75 -25.67
C LEU A 483 5.34 20.45 -25.98
N THR A 484 5.77 19.76 -27.03
CA THR A 484 5.18 18.50 -27.46
C THR A 484 5.28 17.42 -26.38
N GLY A 485 6.40 17.36 -25.65
CA GLY A 485 6.62 16.44 -24.53
C GLY A 485 5.67 16.69 -23.35
N GLN A 486 5.23 17.93 -23.16
CA GLN A 486 4.32 18.35 -22.08
C GLN A 486 2.84 18.41 -22.51
N CYS A 487 2.51 17.95 -23.72
CA CYS A 487 1.20 18.12 -24.36
C CYS A 487 0.80 19.60 -24.46
N LEU A 488 1.72 20.44 -24.93
CA LEU A 488 1.55 21.87 -25.19
C LEU A 488 1.84 22.18 -26.66
N ASP A 489 1.26 23.28 -27.14
CA ASP A 489 1.57 23.87 -28.45
C ASP A 489 1.61 25.41 -28.37
N ALA A 490 1.77 26.07 -29.51
CA ALA A 490 1.80 27.53 -29.59
C ALA A 490 0.48 28.19 -29.14
N ALA A 491 -0.67 27.52 -29.31
CA ALA A 491 -1.96 28.04 -28.87
C ALA A 491 -2.07 28.03 -27.33
N CYS A 492 -1.57 26.99 -26.66
CA CYS A 492 -1.42 26.98 -25.20
C CYS A 492 -0.63 28.19 -24.71
N LEU A 493 0.51 28.49 -25.31
CA LEU A 493 1.34 29.64 -24.91
C LEU A 493 0.64 30.97 -25.14
N LYS A 494 -0.17 31.09 -26.21
CA LYS A 494 -0.97 32.28 -26.49
C LYS A 494 -2.01 32.52 -25.39
N PHE A 495 -2.77 31.49 -25.01
CA PHE A 495 -3.73 31.59 -23.91
C PHE A 495 -3.07 31.93 -22.58
N LEU A 496 -1.91 31.33 -22.30
CA LEU A 496 -1.14 31.62 -21.09
C LEU A 496 -0.71 33.10 -21.03
N ARG A 497 -0.17 33.64 -22.15
CA ARG A 497 0.25 35.06 -22.24
C ARG A 497 -0.91 36.05 -22.13
N SER A 498 -2.11 35.67 -22.59
CA SER A 498 -3.30 36.51 -22.45
C SER A 498 -3.99 36.36 -21.09
N GLY A 499 -3.52 35.46 -20.22
CA GLY A 499 -4.15 35.17 -18.93
C GLY A 499 -5.48 34.41 -19.03
N ASP A 500 -5.79 33.80 -20.17
CA ASP A 500 -7.02 33.03 -20.39
C ASP A 500 -6.83 31.58 -19.93
N SER A 501 -7.01 31.35 -18.62
CA SER A 501 -6.89 30.02 -18.02
C SER A 501 -7.93 29.05 -18.55
N HIS A 502 -9.17 29.49 -18.80
CA HIS A 502 -10.22 28.61 -19.30
C HIS A 502 -9.94 28.13 -20.72
N GLY A 503 -9.55 29.04 -21.63
CA GLY A 503 -9.12 28.71 -22.99
C GLY A 503 -7.92 27.77 -23.00
N PHE A 504 -6.92 28.01 -22.14
CA PHE A 504 -5.77 27.11 -21.98
C PHE A 504 -6.21 25.70 -21.58
N LEU A 505 -7.05 25.57 -20.54
CA LEU A 505 -7.46 24.27 -20.02
C LEU A 505 -8.32 23.49 -21.01
N ALA A 506 -9.20 24.16 -21.75
CA ALA A 506 -9.99 23.53 -22.80
C ALA A 506 -9.10 22.96 -23.91
N HIS A 507 -8.23 23.80 -24.49
CA HIS A 507 -7.35 23.42 -25.60
C HIS A 507 -6.35 22.34 -25.20
N ARG A 508 -5.63 22.53 -24.08
CA ARG A 508 -4.69 21.53 -23.58
C ARG A 508 -5.40 20.23 -23.19
N GLY A 509 -6.63 20.32 -22.68
CA GLY A 509 -7.46 19.18 -22.38
C GLY A 509 -7.68 18.29 -23.61
N GLU A 510 -7.98 18.86 -24.76
CA GLU A 510 -8.13 18.13 -26.03
C GLU A 510 -6.83 17.43 -26.45
N LEU A 511 -5.70 18.16 -26.41
CA LEU A 511 -4.38 17.60 -26.71
C LEU A 511 -4.05 16.41 -25.79
N ALA A 512 -4.21 16.58 -24.48
CA ALA A 512 -3.95 15.54 -23.49
C ALA A 512 -4.87 14.33 -23.69
N ARG A 513 -6.18 14.53 -23.94
CA ARG A 513 -7.10 13.42 -24.23
C ARG A 513 -6.66 12.64 -25.47
N SER A 514 -6.29 13.33 -26.54
CA SER A 514 -5.84 12.70 -27.77
C SER A 514 -4.58 11.86 -27.54
N VAL A 515 -3.59 12.40 -26.82
CA VAL A 515 -2.34 11.70 -26.50
C VAL A 515 -2.61 10.46 -25.64
N ILE A 516 -3.38 10.61 -24.56
CA ILE A 516 -3.67 9.50 -23.65
C ILE A 516 -4.49 8.40 -24.36
N ALA A 517 -5.50 8.78 -25.14
CA ALA A 517 -6.29 7.82 -25.91
C ALA A 517 -5.46 7.09 -26.97
N ALA A 518 -4.58 7.80 -27.69
CA ALA A 518 -3.68 7.20 -28.67
C ALA A 518 -2.72 6.20 -28.00
N HIS A 519 -2.14 6.56 -26.86
CA HIS A 519 -1.25 5.68 -26.11
C HIS A 519 -1.99 4.42 -25.62
N VAL A 520 -3.18 4.58 -25.02
CA VAL A 520 -4.00 3.43 -24.63
C VAL A 520 -4.31 2.55 -25.85
N GLN A 521 -4.68 3.14 -26.98
CA GLN A 521 -5.03 2.40 -28.18
C GLN A 521 -3.86 1.63 -28.78
N GLU A 522 -2.63 2.17 -28.73
CA GLU A 522 -1.42 1.50 -29.19
C GLU A 522 -1.16 0.16 -28.45
N TYR A 523 -1.41 0.14 -27.15
CA TYR A 523 -1.17 -1.04 -26.31
C TYR A 523 -2.40 -1.95 -26.20
N ALA A 524 -3.59 -1.37 -26.04
CA ALA A 524 -4.86 -2.08 -25.90
C ALA A 524 -5.38 -2.62 -27.23
N LEU A 525 -5.06 -1.96 -28.35
CA LEU A 525 -5.51 -2.30 -29.70
C LEU A 525 -7.00 -2.66 -29.75
N PHE A 526 -7.86 -1.76 -29.24
CA PHE A 526 -9.30 -1.98 -29.31
C PHE A 526 -9.77 -2.05 -30.77
N GLY A 527 -10.78 -2.88 -31.02
CA GLY A 527 -11.32 -3.10 -32.37
C GLY A 527 -10.50 -4.06 -33.26
N PHE A 528 -9.28 -4.43 -32.85
CA PHE A 528 -8.52 -5.47 -33.55
C PHE A 528 -8.94 -6.86 -33.09
N ARG A 529 -8.97 -7.83 -34.02
CA ARG A 529 -9.29 -9.23 -33.70
C ARG A 529 -8.29 -9.78 -32.69
N ASP A 530 -8.82 -10.50 -31.70
CA ASP A 530 -8.02 -11.22 -30.70
C ASP A 530 -7.89 -12.72 -31.03
N GLY A 531 -8.77 -13.26 -31.89
CA GLY A 531 -8.76 -14.65 -32.34
C GLY A 531 -7.67 -14.99 -33.36
N PRO A 532 -7.54 -16.28 -33.77
CA PRO A 532 -6.44 -16.77 -34.60
C PRO A 532 -6.31 -15.98 -35.92
N THR A 533 -5.06 -15.83 -36.37
CA THR A 533 -4.74 -15.19 -37.65
C THR A 533 -5.26 -16.03 -38.82
N LEU A 534 -5.57 -15.41 -39.96
CA LEU A 534 -6.01 -16.14 -41.17
C LEU A 534 -5.02 -17.25 -41.56
N SER A 535 -3.72 -17.03 -41.39
CA SER A 535 -2.66 -18.02 -41.66
C SER A 535 -2.80 -19.30 -40.83
N THR A 536 -3.24 -19.22 -39.56
CA THR A 536 -3.42 -20.40 -38.70
C THR A 536 -4.74 -21.13 -38.96
N MET A 537 -5.68 -20.53 -39.71
CA MET A 537 -6.93 -21.22 -40.11
C MET A 537 -6.73 -22.13 -41.33
N PHE A 538 -5.62 -22.00 -42.06
CA PHE A 538 -5.34 -22.77 -43.27
C PHE A 538 -4.30 -23.88 -43.07
N GLU A 539 -3.69 -24.02 -41.88
CA GLU A 539 -2.70 -25.08 -41.61
C GLU A 539 -3.33 -26.46 -41.31
N ASP A 540 -4.63 -26.52 -40.99
CA ASP A 540 -5.34 -27.77 -40.63
C ASP A 540 -6.29 -28.31 -41.71
N THR A 541 -6.19 -27.84 -42.96
CA THR A 541 -6.89 -28.51 -44.07
C THR A 541 -5.91 -29.49 -44.71
N PRO A 542 -5.97 -30.81 -44.42
CA PRO A 542 -5.21 -31.76 -45.23
C PRO A 542 -5.71 -31.61 -46.66
N LEU A 543 -4.83 -31.15 -47.55
CA LEU A 543 -5.07 -31.22 -48.99
C LEU A 543 -5.42 -32.68 -49.29
N PRO A 544 -6.55 -32.98 -49.94
CA PRO A 544 -6.84 -34.34 -50.36
C PRO A 544 -5.69 -34.77 -51.28
N VAL A 545 -4.93 -35.76 -50.83
CA VAL A 545 -3.91 -36.41 -51.64
C VAL A 545 -4.65 -37.08 -52.79
N ASP A 546 -4.51 -36.53 -53.99
CA ASP A 546 -5.00 -37.12 -55.22
C ASP A 546 -4.13 -38.34 -55.53
N SER A 547 -4.46 -39.47 -54.91
CA SER A 547 -3.86 -40.77 -55.18
C SER A 547 -4.78 -41.59 -56.08
N ASP A 548 -5.06 -41.12 -57.30
CA ASP A 548 -5.55 -42.03 -58.34
C ASP A 548 -5.28 -41.53 -59.77
N ARG A 549 -4.01 -41.52 -60.17
CA ARG A 549 -3.61 -41.66 -61.58
C ARG A 549 -2.31 -42.45 -61.69
N GLY A 550 -2.44 -43.73 -62.04
CA GLY A 550 -1.29 -44.56 -62.41
C GLY A 550 -1.60 -46.05 -62.51
N ASP A 551 -2.08 -46.45 -63.69
CA ASP A 551 -1.97 -47.77 -64.32
C ASP A 551 -2.66 -49.00 -63.70
N ARG A 552 -3.71 -49.46 -64.40
CA ARG A 552 -3.77 -50.83 -64.92
C ARG A 552 -4.49 -50.94 -66.27
N ALA A 553 -3.71 -51.46 -67.24
CA ALA A 553 -4.06 -52.26 -68.42
C ALA A 553 -4.69 -51.58 -69.65
#